data_AF-A0A5B2VB97-F1
#
_entry.id   AF-A0A5B2VB97-F1
#
_cell.length_a   1.000
_cell.length_b   1.000
_cell.length_c   1.000
_cell.angle_alpha   90.00
_cell.angle_beta   90.00
_cell.angle_gamma   90.00
#
_symmetry.space_group_name_H-M   'P 1'
#
loop_
_entity.id
_entity.type
_entity.pdbx_description
1 polymer ?
#
loop_
_entity_poly.entity_id
_entity_poly.type
_entity_poly.pdbx_seq_one_letter_code
_entity_poly.pdbx_strand_id
1 'polypeptide(L)' 'MPASIEAHACDILNVADGHMRAAQAKWDRLTASDLSGIRTKADLVARVADRYSLPQEQARGDVELWAADKRFAQWSL' A
#
# COMPACT_ATOMS: atom_id res chain seq x y z
N MET A 1 3.42 6.02 -29.14
CA MET A 1 4.47 5.11 -28.60
C MET A 1 5.41 5.95 -27.75
N PRO A 2 5.68 5.65 -26.47
CA PRO A 2 5.05 4.72 -25.52
C PRO A 2 4.38 5.46 -24.33
N ALA A 3 3.69 4.69 -23.49
CA ALA A 3 2.95 5.15 -22.32
C ALA A 3 3.89 5.71 -21.23
N SER A 4 3.85 7.02 -20.99
CA SER A 4 4.53 7.68 -19.85
C SER A 4 3.87 7.40 -18.49
N ILE A 5 3.16 6.28 -18.35
CA ILE A 5 2.89 5.69 -17.03
C ILE A 5 4.12 4.86 -16.70
N GLU A 6 5.27 5.53 -16.72
CA GLU A 6 6.43 5.04 -16.02
C GLU A 6 5.96 4.87 -14.60
N ALA A 7 6.17 3.65 -14.10
CA ALA A 7 5.97 3.29 -12.73
C ALA A 7 6.74 4.30 -11.88
N HIS A 8 6.10 5.41 -11.53
CA HIS A 8 6.38 6.09 -10.28
C HIS A 8 6.32 4.94 -9.29
N ALA A 9 7.50 4.54 -8.80
CA ALA A 9 7.61 3.79 -7.57
C ALA A 9 6.91 4.67 -6.55
N CYS A 10 5.59 4.49 -6.48
CA CYS A 10 4.73 5.26 -5.63
C CYS A 10 5.13 4.74 -4.27
N ASP A 11 5.93 5.55 -3.57
CA ASP A 11 6.52 5.27 -2.28
C ASP A 11 5.41 5.29 -1.21
N ILE A 12 4.40 4.48 -1.47
CA ILE A 12 3.14 4.33 -0.76
C ILE A 12 3.37 3.79 0.64
N LEU A 13 4.51 3.11 0.84
CA LEU A 13 4.98 2.61 2.12
C LEU A 13 6.36 3.19 2.48
N ASN A 14 6.63 4.45 2.14
CA ASN A 14 7.90 5.05 2.51
C ASN A 14 8.13 4.93 4.02
N VAL A 15 9.23 4.28 4.40
CA VAL A 15 9.63 4.11 5.79
C VAL A 15 9.76 5.48 6.46
N ALA A 16 10.26 6.48 5.71
CA ALA A 16 10.47 7.83 6.20
C ALA A 16 9.17 8.57 6.51
N ASP A 17 8.04 8.17 5.91
CA ASP A 17 6.73 8.83 6.06
C ASP A 17 5.85 8.18 7.14
N GLY A 18 6.34 7.10 7.78
CA GLY A 18 5.55 6.36 8.79
C GLY A 18 4.41 5.51 8.21
N HIS A 19 4.29 5.48 6.87
CA HIS A 19 3.27 4.70 6.17
C HIS A 19 3.35 3.20 6.45
N MET A 20 4.53 2.63 6.69
CA MET A 20 4.65 1.23 7.10
C MET A 20 3.93 0.92 8.42
N ARG A 21 4.09 1.76 9.44
CA ARG A 21 3.40 1.55 10.73
C ARG A 21 1.90 1.70 10.57
N ALA A 22 1.46 2.64 9.74
CA ALA A 22 0.04 2.84 9.48
C ALA A 22 -0.56 1.70 8.64
N ALA A 23 0.20 1.11 7.71
CA ALA A 23 -0.19 -0.06 6.96
C ALA A 23 -0.30 -1.28 7.88
N GLN A 24 0.66 -1.49 8.78
CA GLN A 24 0.59 -2.54 9.80
C GLN A 24 -0.61 -2.35 10.74
N ALA A 25 -0.92 -1.11 11.14
CA ALA A 25 -2.09 -0.83 11.96
C ALA A 25 -3.42 -1.09 11.22
N LYS A 26 -3.46 -0.89 9.90
CA LYS A 26 -4.64 -1.22 9.07
C LYS A 26 -4.75 -2.73 8.81
N TRP A 27 -3.62 -3.38 8.57
CA TRP A 27 -3.51 -4.79 8.26
C TRP A 27 -2.62 -5.53 9.26
N ASP A 28 -3.20 -5.86 10.41
CA ASP A 28 -2.52 -6.55 11.52
C ASP A 28 -1.83 -7.87 11.12
N ARG A 29 -2.36 -8.56 10.09
CA ARG A 29 -1.75 -9.80 9.57
C ARG A 29 -0.48 -9.57 8.76
N LEU A 30 -0.22 -8.34 8.29
CA LEU A 30 1.02 -8.00 7.59
C LEU A 30 2.11 -7.66 8.61
N THR A 31 3.15 -8.49 8.61
CA THR A 31 4.33 -8.27 9.46
C THR A 31 5.22 -7.17 8.89
N ALA A 32 6.09 -6.59 9.73
CA ALA A 32 7.04 -5.56 9.27
C ALA A 32 7.95 -6.08 8.15
N SER A 33 8.33 -7.37 8.19
CA SER A 33 9.10 -8.01 7.13
C SER A 33 8.33 -8.07 5.81
N ASP A 34 7.03 -8.35 5.87
CA ASP A 34 6.13 -8.39 4.71
C ASP A 34 6.05 -6.99 4.05
N LEU A 35 5.84 -5.96 4.87
CA LEU A 35 5.75 -4.56 4.45
C LEU A 35 7.09 -3.99 3.96
N SER A 36 8.21 -4.44 4.51
CA SER A 36 9.54 -3.95 4.15
C SER A 36 9.96 -4.32 2.72
N GLY A 37 9.37 -5.37 2.15
CA GLY A 37 9.55 -5.75 0.74
C GLY A 37 8.62 -5.03 -0.23
N ILE A 38 7.55 -4.41 0.28
CA ILE A 38 6.52 -3.76 -0.52
C ILE A 38 6.97 -2.36 -0.91
N ARG A 39 7.30 -2.19 -2.19
CA ARG A 39 7.69 -0.89 -2.78
C ARG A 39 6.61 -0.25 -3.64
N THR A 40 5.56 -1.00 -3.98
CA THR A 40 4.52 -0.54 -4.89
C THR A 40 3.15 -0.93 -4.37
N LYS A 41 2.13 -0.20 -4.81
CA LYS A 41 0.72 -0.52 -4.53
C LYS A 41 0.37 -1.96 -4.94
N ALA A 42 0.89 -2.42 -6.08
CA ALA A 42 0.60 -3.77 -6.58
C ALA A 42 1.15 -4.86 -5.64
N ASP A 43 2.36 -4.66 -5.09
CA ASP A 43 2.93 -5.61 -4.13
C ASP A 43 2.14 -5.61 -2.81
N LEU A 44 1.66 -4.45 -2.36
CA LEU A 44 0.77 -4.33 -1.20
C LEU A 44 -0.54 -5.09 -1.43
N VAL A 45 -1.17 -4.92 -2.58
CA VAL A 45 -2.41 -5.61 -2.96
C VAL A 45 -2.19 -7.12 -2.99
N ALA A 46 -1.10 -7.60 -3.59
CA ALA A 46 -0.78 -9.01 -3.63
C ALA A 46 -0.61 -9.60 -2.23
N ARG A 47 0.09 -8.90 -1.33
CA ARG A 47 0.28 -9.32 0.07
C ARG A 47 -1.01 -9.31 0.87
N VAL A 48 -1.85 -8.29 0.71
CA VAL A 48 -3.17 -8.23 1.37
C VAL A 48 -4.07 -9.35 0.88
N ALA A 49 -4.11 -9.59 -0.44
CA ALA A 49 -4.86 -10.69 -1.03
C ALA A 49 -4.40 -12.06 -0.48
N ASP A 50 -3.09 -12.31 -0.42
CA ASP A 50 -2.52 -13.55 0.09
C ASP A 50 -2.80 -13.75 1.59
N ARG A 51 -2.46 -12.77 2.43
CA ARG A 51 -2.57 -12.85 3.91
C ARG A 51 -4.01 -12.94 4.41
N TYR A 52 -4.95 -12.33 3.70
CA TYR A 52 -6.36 -12.36 4.06
C TYR A 52 -7.17 -13.34 3.21
N SER A 53 -6.54 -14.05 2.26
CA SER A 53 -7.22 -14.90 1.27
C SER A 53 -8.41 -14.18 0.62
N LEU A 54 -8.21 -12.91 0.26
CA LEU A 54 -9.21 -12.08 -0.37
C LEU A 54 -9.03 -12.08 -1.89
N PRO A 55 -10.12 -11.92 -2.65
CA PRO A 55 -10.01 -11.70 -4.09
C PRO A 55 -9.23 -10.41 -4.35
N GLN A 56 -8.40 -10.44 -5.40
CA GLN A 56 -7.47 -9.36 -5.73
C GLN A 56 -8.16 -8.01 -5.93
N GLU A 57 -9.40 -8.02 -6.43
CA GLU A 57 -10.21 -6.80 -6.59
C GLU A 57 -10.59 -6.16 -5.26
N GLN A 58 -10.96 -6.98 -4.26
CA GLN A 58 -11.30 -6.51 -2.92
C GLN A 58 -10.05 -5.96 -2.21
N ALA A 59 -8.92 -6.66 -2.31
CA ALA A 59 -7.65 -6.21 -1.75
C ALA A 59 -7.19 -4.89 -2.41
N ARG A 60 -7.38 -4.77 -3.73
CA ARG A 60 -7.09 -3.54 -4.47
C ARG A 60 -7.93 -2.37 -3.97
N GLY A 61 -9.25 -2.55 -3.82
CA GLY A 61 -10.14 -1.52 -3.30
C GLY A 61 -9.74 -1.06 -1.89
N ASP A 62 -9.43 -1.98 -0.98
CA ASP A 62 -9.02 -1.64 0.39
C ASP A 62 -7.70 -0.85 0.42
N VAL A 63 -6.71 -1.26 -0.38
CA VAL A 63 -5.42 -0.57 -0.50
C VAL A 63 -5.57 0.81 -1.14
N GLU A 64 -6.40 0.95 -2.19
CA GLU A 64 -6.65 2.25 -2.83
C GLU A 64 -7.37 3.22 -1.90
N LEU A 65 -8.35 2.74 -1.12
CA LEU A 65 -9.05 3.53 -0.12
C LEU A 65 -8.10 4.00 0.99
N TRP A 66 -7.27 3.10 1.50
CA TRP A 66 -6.27 3.41 2.52
C TRP A 66 -5.20 4.40 2.01
N ALA A 67 -4.72 4.21 0.79
CA ALA A 67 -3.74 5.11 0.17
C ALA A 67 -4.32 6.51 -0.04
N ALA A 68 -5.60 6.60 -0.44
CA ALA A 68 -6.30 7.87 -0.57
C ALA A 68 -6.45 8.56 0.79
N ASP A 69 -6.88 7.85 1.83
CA ASP A 69 -7.01 8.35 3.21
C ASP A 69 -5.68 8.93 3.72
N LYS A 70 -4.55 8.25 3.49
CA LYS A 70 -3.22 8.74 3.87
C LYS A 70 -2.75 9.94 3.06
N ARG A 71 -3.03 9.98 1.75
CA ARG A 71 -2.74 11.16 0.95
C ARG A 71 -3.53 12.39 1.43
N PHE A 72 -4.74 12.20 1.95
CA PHE A 72 -5.50 13.26 2.60
C PHE A 72 -4.95 13.63 3.98
N ALA A 73 -4.44 12.67 4.75
CA ALA A 73 -3.76 12.95 6.03
C ALA A 73 -2.53 13.86 5.85
N GLN A 74 -1.84 13.77 4.71
CA GLN A 74 -0.68 14.63 4.39
C GLN A 74 -1.05 16.11 4.16
N TRP A 75 -2.31 16.45 3.89
CA TRP A 75 -2.77 17.85 3.68
C TRP A 75 -3.37 18.50 4.94
N SER A 76 -3.32 17.84 6.09
CA SER A 76 -3.88 18.36 7.35
C SER A 76 -2.81 18.86 8.33
N LEU A 77 -1.75 19.49 7.81
CA LEU A 77 -0.71 20.16 8.60
C LEU A 77 -0.46 21.58 8.08
#